data_AF-A0A6P7TX84-F1
#
_entry.id   AF-A0A6P7TX84-F1
#
_cell.length_a   1.000
_cell.length_b   1.000
_cell.length_c   1.000
_cell.angle_alpha   90.00
_cell.angle_beta   90.00
_cell.angle_gamma   90.00
#
_symmetry.space_group_name_H-M   'P 1'
#
loop_
_entity.id
_entity.type
_entity.pdbx_description
1 polymer ?
#
loop_
_entity_poly.entity_id
_entity_poly.type
_entity_poly.pdbx_seq_one_letter_code
_entity_poly.pdbx_strand_id
1 'polypeptide(L)'
;MTLIDAKAKIFGFITALELWKKKFSKRNFSELYWLSKCEITNDAGIDHLNILIKDFNDRFCDLKAMNFPSWLTQPLLINVSDATIQYQEELSELQHDESVKTLFKLKGTKMWLYDEVERKYPKISTSARELLIPFPSSYLVECGFSAVDNLLEAKRNRLEITKRGDLRLKLTSCLLKLKTCAVCIRHRVLTKLVELTVK
;
A
#
# COMPACT_ATOMS: atom_id res chain seq x y z
N MET A 1 -0.83 -1.66 -7.80
CA MET A 1 -0.85 -0.51 -6.88
C MET A 1 0.37 -0.62 -5.98
N THR A 2 1.20 0.41 -5.87
CA THR A 2 2.40 0.38 -5.01
C THR A 2 2.04 0.69 -3.56
N LEU A 3 2.96 0.45 -2.62
CA LEU A 3 2.79 0.82 -1.22
C LEU A 3 2.67 2.34 -1.01
N ILE A 4 3.34 3.14 -1.84
CA ILE A 4 3.23 4.62 -1.86
C ILE A 4 1.83 5.04 -2.27
N ASP A 5 1.29 4.44 -3.36
CA ASP A 5 -0.07 4.71 -3.82
C ASP A 5 -1.10 4.34 -2.75
N ALA A 6 -0.91 3.19 -2.10
CA ALA A 6 -1.77 2.71 -1.02
C ALA A 6 -1.76 3.69 0.16
N LYS A 7 -0.57 4.13 0.59
CA LYS A 7 -0.41 5.14 1.66
C LYS A 7 -1.18 6.41 1.30
N ALA A 8 -0.95 6.98 0.12
CA ALA A 8 -1.63 8.19 -0.31
C ALA A 8 -3.16 8.04 -0.32
N LYS A 9 -3.69 6.93 -0.84
CA LYS A 9 -5.14 6.67 -0.88
C LYS A 9 -5.74 6.48 0.50
N ILE A 10 -5.12 5.68 1.36
CA ILE A 10 -5.62 5.37 2.71
C ILE A 10 -5.64 6.65 3.56
N PHE A 11 -4.54 7.39 3.62
CA PHE A 11 -4.49 8.60 4.44
C PHE A 11 -5.28 9.76 3.82
N GLY A 12 -5.40 9.82 2.50
CA GLY A 12 -6.35 10.72 1.83
C GLY A 12 -7.80 10.43 2.23
N PHE A 13 -8.19 9.15 2.30
CA PHE A 13 -9.51 8.74 2.76
C PHE A 13 -9.74 9.07 4.25
N ILE A 14 -8.77 8.83 5.12
CA ILE A 14 -8.86 9.22 6.54
C ILE A 14 -9.11 10.72 6.67
N THR A 15 -8.38 11.56 5.94
CA THR A 15 -8.60 13.01 5.92
C THR A 15 -10.01 13.36 5.40
N ALA A 16 -10.53 12.64 4.41
CA ALA A 16 -11.89 12.82 3.92
C ALA A 16 -12.94 12.47 4.99
N LEU A 17 -12.74 11.39 5.75
CA LEU A 17 -13.60 11.03 6.89
C LEU A 17 -13.63 12.13 7.96
N GLU A 18 -12.47 12.73 8.28
CA GLU A 18 -12.39 13.86 9.21
C GLU A 18 -13.13 15.10 8.70
N LEU A 19 -13.08 15.36 7.40
CA LEU A 19 -13.86 16.44 6.77
C LEU A 19 -15.36 16.16 6.85
N TRP A 20 -15.80 14.93 6.57
CA TRP A 20 -17.21 14.55 6.71
C TRP A 20 -17.69 14.69 8.15
N LYS A 21 -16.90 14.24 9.14
CA LYS A 21 -17.19 14.45 10.56
C LYS A 21 -17.45 15.93 10.87
N LYS A 22 -16.59 16.83 10.39
CA LYS A 22 -16.77 18.30 10.55
C LYS A 22 -18.05 18.80 9.88
N LYS A 23 -18.43 18.25 8.73
CA LYS A 23 -19.68 18.61 8.02
C LYS A 23 -20.92 18.16 8.79
N PHE A 24 -20.91 16.94 9.34
CA PHE A 24 -21.96 16.44 10.24
C PHE A 24 -22.15 17.34 11.46
N SER A 25 -21.06 17.77 12.12
CA SER A 25 -21.15 18.69 13.26
C SER A 25 -21.78 20.04 12.90
N LYS A 26 -21.61 20.50 11.66
CA LYS A 26 -22.15 21.78 11.16
C LYS A 26 -23.54 21.66 10.51
N ARG A 27 -24.17 20.47 10.51
CA ARG A 27 -25.42 20.17 9.79
C ARG A 27 -25.39 20.54 8.30
N ASN A 28 -24.21 20.53 7.68
CA ASN A 28 -24.06 20.91 6.29
C ASN A 28 -24.10 19.68 5.38
N PHE A 29 -25.31 19.30 4.96
CA PHE A 29 -25.57 18.11 4.14
C PHE A 29 -25.81 18.42 2.65
N SER A 30 -25.62 19.66 2.21
CA SER A 30 -25.91 20.08 0.83
C SER A 30 -25.16 19.25 -0.23
N GLU A 31 -23.94 18.81 0.10
CA GLU A 31 -23.10 17.97 -0.77
C GLU A 31 -23.32 16.46 -0.56
N LEU A 32 -24.11 16.06 0.44
CA LEU A 32 -24.35 14.67 0.81
C LEU A 32 -25.85 14.35 0.63
N TYR A 33 -26.30 14.45 -0.62
CA TYR A 33 -27.72 14.28 -1.02
C TYR A 33 -28.37 12.98 -0.52
N TRP A 34 -27.58 11.91 -0.36
CA TRP A 34 -28.09 10.63 0.15
C TRP A 34 -28.24 10.62 1.68
N LEU A 35 -27.42 11.39 2.41
CA LEU A 35 -27.52 11.52 3.86
C LEU A 35 -28.68 12.41 4.30
N SER A 36 -29.05 13.40 3.49
CA SER A 36 -30.26 14.21 3.77
C SER A 36 -31.56 13.38 3.69
N LYS A 37 -31.52 12.20 3.06
CA LYS A 37 -32.65 11.25 3.00
C LYS A 37 -32.68 10.24 4.14
N CYS A 38 -31.60 10.08 4.90
CA CYS A 38 -31.54 9.13 6.00
C CYS A 38 -31.86 9.83 7.33
N GLU A 39 -32.74 9.26 8.15
CA GLU A 39 -33.01 9.71 9.54
C GLU A 39 -31.86 9.30 10.49
N ILE A 40 -30.61 9.56 10.10
CA ILE A 40 -29.46 9.31 10.98
C ILE A 40 -29.39 10.45 11.99
N THR A 41 -29.45 10.13 13.28
CA THR A 41 -29.12 11.09 14.32
C THR A 41 -27.66 11.52 14.16
N ASN A 42 -27.41 12.83 14.15
CA ASN A 42 -26.07 13.37 13.91
C ASN A 42 -25.01 12.74 14.83
N ASP A 43 -25.37 12.44 16.08
CA ASP A 43 -24.48 11.87 17.07
C ASP A 43 -24.05 10.43 16.68
N ALA A 44 -24.99 9.59 16.24
CA ALA A 44 -24.67 8.23 15.80
C ALA A 44 -23.77 8.21 14.55
N GLY A 45 -23.99 9.14 13.60
CA GLY A 45 -23.15 9.30 12.42
C GLY A 45 -21.72 9.75 12.77
N ILE A 46 -21.58 10.71 13.68
CA ILE A 46 -20.30 11.20 14.17
C ILE A 46 -19.54 10.09 14.92
N ASP A 47 -20.23 9.33 15.77
CA ASP A 47 -19.65 8.22 16.52
C ASP A 47 -19.15 7.12 15.58
N HIS A 48 -19.93 6.76 14.57
CA HIS A 48 -19.49 5.80 13.56
C HIS A 48 -18.25 6.27 12.81
N LEU A 49 -18.21 7.54 12.39
CA LEU A 49 -17.03 8.11 11.75
C LEU A 49 -15.80 8.12 12.68
N ASN A 50 -15.99 8.39 13.98
CA ASN A 50 -14.90 8.32 14.96
C ASN A 50 -14.33 6.91 15.09
N ILE A 51 -15.20 5.90 15.18
CA ILE A 51 -14.80 4.49 15.22
C ILE A 51 -14.02 4.13 13.97
N LEU A 52 -14.53 4.52 12.79
CA LEU A 52 -13.88 4.22 11.51
C LEU A 52 -12.51 4.90 11.37
N ILE A 53 -12.40 6.19 11.73
CA ILE A 53 -11.12 6.92 11.71
C ILE A 53 -10.11 6.24 12.64
N LYS A 54 -10.53 5.86 13.85
CA LYS A 54 -9.67 5.17 14.81
C LYS A 54 -9.20 3.83 14.25
N ASP A 55 -10.13 3.03 13.74
CA ASP A 55 -9.87 1.70 13.18
C ASP A 55 -8.85 1.77 12.02
N PHE A 56 -9.01 2.72 11.10
CA PHE A 56 -8.05 2.94 10.01
C PHE A 56 -6.67 3.39 10.53
N ASN A 57 -6.62 4.31 11.49
CA ASN A 57 -5.35 4.75 12.06
C ASN A 57 -4.62 3.61 12.79
N ASP A 58 -5.35 2.76 13.53
CA ASP A 58 -4.78 1.63 14.29
C ASP A 58 -4.33 0.48 13.36
N ARG A 59 -5.07 0.25 12.27
CA ARG A 59 -4.74 -0.78 11.26
C ARG A 59 -3.53 -0.41 10.41
N PHE A 60 -3.39 0.86 10.06
CA PHE A 60 -2.35 1.34 9.14
C PHE A 60 -1.29 2.20 9.85
N CYS A 61 -1.14 2.07 11.18
CA CYS A 61 -0.20 2.87 11.98
C CYS A 61 1.26 2.72 11.52
N ASP A 62 1.62 1.52 11.10
CA ASP A 62 2.90 1.11 10.55
C ASP A 62 3.12 1.65 9.13
N LEU A 63 2.08 1.63 8.28
CA LEU A 63 2.14 2.34 6.99
C LEU A 63 2.27 3.85 7.18
N LYS A 64 1.67 4.42 8.24
CA LYS A 64 1.80 5.85 8.61
C LYS A 64 3.23 6.20 8.98
N ALA A 65 3.87 5.37 9.81
CA ALA A 65 5.24 5.55 10.28
C ALA A 65 6.30 5.32 9.18
N MET A 66 5.95 4.63 8.10
CA MET A 66 6.86 4.34 7.01
C MET A 66 7.29 5.63 6.27
N ASN A 67 8.59 5.91 6.25
CA ASN A 67 9.14 7.04 5.51
C ASN A 67 9.65 6.57 4.15
N PHE A 68 9.10 7.17 3.09
CA PHE A 68 9.60 6.98 1.73
C PHE A 68 10.60 8.09 1.42
N PRO A 69 11.80 7.77 0.90
CA PRO A 69 12.74 8.79 0.48
C PRO A 69 12.15 9.69 -0.59
N SER A 70 12.40 10.99 -0.51
CA SER A 70 11.90 11.98 -1.48
C SER A 70 12.38 11.69 -2.91
N TRP A 71 13.60 11.17 -3.07
CA TRP A 71 14.16 10.79 -4.37
C TRP A 71 13.37 9.67 -5.06
N LEU A 72 12.60 8.87 -4.32
CA LEU A 72 11.79 7.79 -4.90
C LEU A 72 10.61 8.33 -5.72
N THR A 73 9.98 9.40 -5.23
CA THR A 73 8.81 10.03 -5.87
C THR A 73 9.18 11.21 -6.74
N GLN A 74 10.28 11.90 -6.44
CA GLN A 74 10.71 13.13 -7.12
C GLN A 74 12.23 13.15 -7.40
N PRO A 75 12.81 12.14 -8.06
CA PRO A 75 14.25 12.03 -8.25
C PRO A 75 14.88 13.25 -8.96
N LEU A 76 14.09 13.94 -9.80
CA LEU A 76 14.54 15.08 -10.59
C LEU A 76 14.51 16.43 -9.86
N LEU A 77 13.91 16.50 -8.65
CA LEU A 77 13.71 17.76 -7.92
C LEU A 77 14.48 17.83 -6.59
N ILE A 78 14.94 16.70 -6.07
CA ILE A 78 15.64 16.70 -4.78
C ILE A 78 17.04 17.32 -4.90
N ASN A 79 17.51 17.93 -3.81
CA ASN A 79 18.94 18.21 -3.68
C ASN A 79 19.67 16.89 -3.41
N VAL A 80 20.64 16.56 -4.25
CA VAL A 80 21.46 15.34 -4.12
C VAL A 80 22.08 15.23 -2.72
N SER A 81 22.42 16.35 -2.09
CA SER A 81 23.00 16.39 -0.73
C SER A 81 22.05 15.84 0.35
N ASP A 82 20.73 15.88 0.12
CA ASP A 82 19.73 15.37 1.07
C ASP A 82 19.56 13.84 0.96
N ALA A 83 20.08 13.22 -0.10
CA ALA A 83 20.05 11.78 -0.27
C ALA A 83 21.15 11.08 0.52
N THR A 84 20.95 9.80 0.83
CA THR A 84 21.98 8.96 1.46
C THR A 84 23.24 8.94 0.60
N ILE A 85 24.42 9.11 1.21
CA ILE A 85 25.73 9.23 0.53
C ILE A 85 25.93 8.19 -0.57
N GLN A 86 25.57 6.93 -0.31
CA GLN A 86 25.72 5.82 -1.27
C GLN A 86 24.92 5.97 -2.57
N TYR A 87 23.93 6.87 -2.61
CA TYR A 87 23.05 7.12 -3.74
C TYR A 87 23.35 8.44 -4.46
N GLN A 88 24.19 9.31 -3.87
CA GLN A 88 24.38 10.68 -4.36
C GLN A 88 24.99 10.74 -5.75
N GLU A 89 25.98 9.90 -6.02
CA GLU A 89 26.64 9.80 -7.33
C GLU A 89 25.66 9.38 -8.43
N GLU A 90 24.98 8.23 -8.25
CA GLU A 90 23.97 7.75 -9.21
C GLU A 90 22.80 8.73 -9.37
N LEU A 91 22.37 9.39 -8.30
CA LEU A 91 21.32 10.42 -8.38
C LEU A 91 21.79 11.65 -9.17
N SER A 92 23.03 12.08 -8.99
CA SER A 92 23.61 13.20 -9.73
C SER A 92 23.64 12.90 -11.23
N GLU A 93 24.12 11.71 -11.61
CA GLU A 93 24.14 11.26 -13.00
C GLU A 93 22.72 11.13 -13.58
N LEU A 94 21.80 10.53 -12.82
CA LEU A 94 20.40 10.36 -13.23
C LEU A 94 19.71 11.72 -13.47
N GLN A 95 19.98 12.72 -12.63
CA GLN A 95 19.44 14.07 -12.79
C GLN A 95 19.96 14.79 -14.04
N HIS A 96 21.03 14.31 -14.68
CA HIS A 96 21.56 14.87 -15.91
C HIS A 96 21.30 13.98 -17.15
N ASP A 97 20.74 12.77 -16.99
CA ASP A 97 20.37 11.89 -18.09
C ASP A 97 18.99 12.26 -18.69
N GLU A 98 18.99 12.86 -19.89
CA GLU A 98 17.77 13.25 -20.62
C GLU A 98 16.86 12.07 -20.99
N SER A 99 17.42 10.88 -21.21
CA SER A 99 16.64 9.68 -21.50
C SER A 99 15.80 9.27 -20.28
N VAL A 100 16.39 9.35 -19.09
CA VAL A 100 15.71 9.02 -17.83
C VAL A 100 14.70 10.10 -17.46
N LYS A 101 15.03 11.39 -17.64
CA LYS A 101 14.06 12.48 -17.46
C LYS A 101 12.82 12.28 -18.30
N THR A 102 13.00 11.91 -19.57
CA THR A 102 11.89 11.63 -20.49
C THR A 102 11.09 10.41 -20.05
N LEU A 103 11.77 9.32 -19.65
CA LEU A 103 11.13 8.12 -19.13
C LEU A 103 10.32 8.42 -17.86
N PHE A 104 10.85 9.21 -16.93
CA PHE A 104 10.16 9.61 -15.72
C PHE A 104 8.91 10.44 -16.03
N LYS A 105 8.97 11.37 -16.98
CA LYS A 105 7.78 12.13 -17.41
C LYS A 105 6.68 11.23 -17.96
N LEU A 106 7.04 10.14 -18.64
CA LEU A 106 6.09 9.20 -19.25
C LEU A 106 5.54 8.15 -18.27
N LYS A 107 6.37 7.67 -17.34
CA LYS A 107 6.05 6.50 -16.49
C LYS A 107 5.97 6.82 -15.00
N GLY A 108 6.40 8.01 -14.58
CA GLY A 108 6.52 8.41 -13.19
C GLY A 108 7.44 7.48 -12.41
N THR A 109 7.04 7.16 -11.18
CA THR A 109 7.77 6.23 -10.30
C THR A 109 7.85 4.80 -10.83
N LYS A 110 7.07 4.43 -11.84
CA LYS A 110 7.22 3.11 -12.47
C LYS A 110 8.52 2.98 -13.26
N MET A 111 9.23 4.08 -13.55
CA MET A 111 10.53 4.01 -14.24
C MET A 111 11.53 3.12 -13.51
N TRP A 112 11.45 3.06 -12.17
CA TRP A 112 12.37 2.27 -11.34
C TRP A 112 12.29 0.76 -11.62
N LEU A 113 11.20 0.30 -12.23
CA LEU A 113 10.95 -1.09 -12.61
C LEU A 113 11.53 -1.46 -13.99
N TYR A 114 12.20 -0.53 -14.68
CA TYR A 114 12.80 -0.79 -15.99
C TYR A 114 14.24 -1.28 -15.84
N ASP A 115 14.60 -2.35 -16.55
CA ASP A 115 15.92 -2.97 -16.43
C ASP A 115 17.04 -2.12 -17.02
N GLU A 116 16.71 -1.20 -17.93
CA GLU A 116 17.65 -0.18 -18.42
C GLU A 116 18.06 0.79 -17.32
N VAL A 117 17.12 1.19 -16.47
CA VAL A 117 17.38 2.07 -15.32
C VAL A 117 18.18 1.33 -14.27
N GLU A 118 17.88 0.06 -14.01
CA GLU A 118 18.63 -0.78 -13.07
C GLU A 118 20.07 -1.01 -13.53
N ARG A 119 20.30 -1.25 -14.84
CA ARG A 119 21.66 -1.42 -15.37
C ARG A 119 22.51 -0.16 -15.27
N LYS A 120 21.91 1.02 -15.46
CA LYS A 120 22.61 2.30 -15.37
C LYS A 120 22.81 2.77 -13.93
N TYR A 121 21.80 2.59 -13.07
CA TYR A 121 21.76 3.11 -11.70
C TYR A 121 21.36 2.00 -10.70
N PRO A 122 22.22 0.98 -10.54
CA PRO A 122 21.86 -0.23 -9.80
C PRO A 122 21.55 0.04 -8.33
N LYS A 123 22.35 0.86 -7.61
CA LYS A 123 22.17 1.05 -6.16
C LYS A 123 20.83 1.70 -5.86
N ILE A 124 20.47 2.76 -6.58
CA ILE A 124 19.20 3.48 -6.35
C ILE A 124 18.01 2.68 -6.89
N SER A 125 18.18 1.98 -8.01
CA SER A 125 17.10 1.21 -8.64
C SER A 125 16.73 -0.01 -7.80
N THR A 126 17.70 -0.76 -7.29
CA THR A 126 17.43 -1.89 -6.39
C THR A 126 16.71 -1.42 -5.14
N SER A 127 17.17 -0.32 -4.50
CA SER A 127 16.51 0.27 -3.33
C SER A 127 15.08 0.75 -3.65
N ALA A 128 14.87 1.36 -4.81
CA ALA A 128 13.55 1.77 -5.27
C ALA A 128 12.61 0.58 -5.48
N ARG A 129 13.09 -0.49 -6.12
CA ARG A 129 12.31 -1.72 -6.38
C ARG A 129 11.88 -2.40 -5.08
N GLU A 130 12.73 -2.42 -4.06
CA GLU A 130 12.38 -2.91 -2.72
C GLU A 130 11.25 -2.08 -2.08
N LEU A 131 11.22 -0.77 -2.31
CA LEU A 131 10.19 0.12 -1.73
C LEU A 131 8.90 0.17 -2.57
N LEU A 132 8.98 -0.14 -3.86
CA LEU A 132 7.86 -0.13 -4.82
C LEU A 132 7.13 -1.47 -4.92
N ILE A 133 7.42 -2.41 -4.01
CA ILE A 133 6.73 -3.69 -3.93
C ILE A 133 5.21 -3.46 -4.03
N PRO A 134 4.49 -4.27 -4.85
CA PRO A 134 3.04 -4.21 -4.94
C PRO A 134 2.42 -4.30 -3.54
N PHE A 135 1.40 -3.50 -3.27
CA PHE A 135 0.74 -3.48 -1.96
C PHE A 135 0.44 -4.92 -1.53
N PRO A 136 1.03 -5.43 -0.43
CA PRO A 136 1.00 -6.85 -0.14
C PRO A 136 -0.41 -7.40 0.00
N SER A 137 -1.39 -6.56 0.38
CA SER A 137 -2.77 -7.02 0.48
C SER A 137 -3.36 -7.42 -0.87
N SER A 138 -3.08 -6.72 -1.98
CA SER A 138 -3.65 -7.12 -3.28
C SER A 138 -3.04 -8.44 -3.74
N TYR A 139 -1.73 -8.59 -3.59
CA TYR A 139 -1.04 -9.84 -3.90
C TYR A 139 -1.47 -10.99 -2.99
N LEU A 140 -1.64 -10.75 -1.69
CA LEU A 140 -2.11 -11.78 -0.74
C LEU A 140 -3.57 -12.15 -0.95
N VAL A 141 -4.42 -11.19 -1.32
CA VAL A 141 -5.81 -11.42 -1.68
C VAL A 141 -5.89 -12.21 -2.98
N GLU A 142 -5.10 -11.87 -4.01
CA GLU A 142 -5.00 -12.64 -5.26
C GLU A 142 -4.44 -14.06 -5.01
N CYS A 143 -3.38 -14.20 -4.20
CA CYS A 143 -2.87 -15.49 -3.72
C CYS A 143 -3.97 -16.28 -3.00
N GLY A 144 -4.74 -15.62 -2.14
CA GLY A 144 -5.83 -16.22 -1.37
C GLY A 144 -6.96 -16.71 -2.27
N PHE A 145 -7.42 -15.88 -3.21
CA PHE A 145 -8.42 -16.27 -4.19
C PHE A 145 -7.93 -17.41 -5.09
N SER A 146 -6.71 -17.33 -5.64
CA SER A 146 -6.10 -18.44 -6.39
C SER A 146 -5.98 -19.70 -5.56
N ALA A 147 -5.64 -19.62 -4.27
CA ALA A 147 -5.58 -20.78 -3.40
C ALA A 147 -6.96 -21.42 -3.20
N VAL A 148 -8.00 -20.60 -3.02
CA VAL A 148 -9.38 -21.05 -2.93
C VAL A 148 -9.84 -21.68 -4.24
N ASP A 149 -9.59 -21.05 -5.39
CA ASP A 149 -9.95 -21.60 -6.71
C ASP A 149 -9.25 -22.93 -6.98
N ASN A 150 -7.95 -23.05 -6.69
CA ASN A 150 -7.23 -24.33 -6.81
C ASN A 150 -7.80 -25.40 -5.86
N LEU A 151 -8.20 -25.03 -4.65
CA LEU A 151 -8.86 -25.96 -3.70
C LEU A 151 -10.25 -26.37 -4.22
N LEU A 152 -10.97 -25.46 -4.87
CA LEU A 152 -12.30 -25.69 -5.45
C LEU A 152 -12.25 -26.46 -6.77
N GLU A 153 -11.19 -26.32 -7.57
CA GLU A 153 -10.95 -27.04 -8.83
C GLU A 153 -10.39 -28.45 -8.60
N ALA A 154 -9.59 -28.65 -7.53
CA ALA A 154 -9.07 -29.95 -7.09
C ALA A 154 -10.16 -30.85 -6.47
N LYS A 155 -11.38 -30.85 -7.03
CA LYS A 155 -12.55 -31.65 -6.64
C LYS A 155 -12.26 -33.14 -6.70
N ARG A 156 -11.68 -33.71 -5.64
CA ARG A 156 -11.92 -35.11 -5.22
C ARG A 156 -11.93 -35.34 -3.70
N ASN A 157 -11.62 -34.34 -2.88
CA ASN A 157 -11.71 -34.47 -1.44
C ASN A 157 -12.71 -33.46 -0.88
N ARG A 158 -13.70 -33.93 -0.12
CA ARG A 158 -14.63 -33.11 0.67
C ARG A 158 -13.83 -32.16 1.56
N LEU A 159 -13.63 -30.91 1.12
CA LEU A 159 -12.77 -29.95 1.80
C LEU A 159 -13.58 -29.10 2.78
N GLU A 160 -13.33 -29.31 4.07
CA GLU A 160 -13.64 -28.31 5.09
C GLU A 160 -12.52 -27.27 5.12
N ILE A 161 -12.63 -26.28 4.22
CA ILE A 161 -11.69 -25.16 4.04
C ILE A 161 -11.32 -24.49 5.38
N THR A 162 -12.28 -24.45 6.31
CA THR A 162 -12.14 -23.84 7.64
C THR A 162 -11.57 -24.78 8.71
N LYS A 163 -11.73 -26.10 8.62
CA LYS A 163 -11.35 -27.02 9.72
C LYS A 163 -9.91 -27.53 9.63
N ARG A 164 -9.35 -27.70 8.42
CA ARG A 164 -8.01 -28.29 8.25
C ARG A 164 -6.88 -27.26 8.14
N GLY A 165 -7.21 -25.98 7.89
CA GLY A 165 -6.23 -24.91 7.80
C GLY A 165 -5.39 -24.92 6.51
N ASP A 166 -5.85 -25.59 5.45
CA ASP A 166 -5.14 -25.71 4.18
C ASP A 166 -4.92 -24.34 3.51
N LEU A 167 -5.93 -23.46 3.59
CA LEU A 167 -5.82 -22.08 3.12
C LEU A 167 -4.75 -21.31 3.92
N ARG A 168 -4.69 -21.49 5.25
CA ARG A 168 -3.68 -20.88 6.12
C ARG A 168 -2.27 -21.34 5.75
N LEU A 169 -2.07 -22.62 5.47
CA LEU A 169 -0.76 -23.15 5.04
C LEU A 169 -0.34 -22.56 3.68
N LYS A 170 -1.27 -22.46 2.72
CA LYS A 170 -0.98 -21.88 1.40
C LYS A 170 -0.67 -20.38 1.48
N LEU A 171 -1.44 -19.64 2.26
CA LEU A 171 -1.19 -18.22 2.55
C LEU A 171 0.16 -18.04 3.26
N THR A 172 0.50 -18.91 4.21
CA THR A 172 1.82 -18.91 4.89
C THR A 172 2.97 -19.11 3.90
N SER A 173 2.80 -19.95 2.87
CA SER A 173 3.78 -20.10 1.80
C SER A 173 3.89 -18.87 0.89
N CYS A 174 2.78 -18.21 0.50
CA CYS A 174 2.85 -16.92 -0.23
C CYS A 174 3.56 -15.84 0.62
N LEU A 175 3.29 -15.78 1.93
CA LEU A 175 3.92 -14.84 2.85
C LEU A 175 5.43 -15.07 2.98
N LEU A 176 5.89 -16.33 2.98
CA LEU A 176 7.33 -16.64 3.01
C LEU A 176 8.06 -16.13 1.77
N LYS A 177 7.42 -16.17 0.59
CA LYS A 177 7.96 -15.56 -0.65
C LYS A 177 8.04 -14.04 -0.59
N LEU A 178 7.14 -13.39 0.17
CA LEU A 178 7.24 -11.96 0.46
C LEU A 178 8.32 -11.63 1.51
N LYS A 179 8.54 -12.51 2.50
CA LYS A 179 9.57 -12.34 3.55
C LYS A 179 11.00 -12.33 3.02
N THR A 180 11.26 -12.93 1.86
CA THR A 180 12.55 -12.81 1.16
C THR A 180 12.80 -11.42 0.56
N CYS A 181 11.80 -10.54 0.47
CA CYS A 181 12.00 -9.11 0.20
C CYS A 181 12.25 -8.36 1.52
N ALA A 182 13.41 -7.73 1.64
CA ALA A 182 13.98 -7.13 2.86
C ALA A 182 13.05 -6.15 3.61
N VAL A 183 12.06 -5.57 2.95
CA VAL A 183 11.08 -4.63 3.53
C VAL A 183 10.06 -5.30 4.47
N CYS A 184 9.78 -6.59 4.27
CA CYS A 184 8.76 -7.31 5.04
C CYS A 184 9.23 -7.78 6.42
N ILE A 185 10.55 -7.85 6.65
CA ILE A 185 11.15 -8.37 7.89
C ILE A 185 11.07 -7.33 9.02
N ARG A 186 11.04 -6.03 8.69
CA ARG A 186 11.15 -4.95 9.70
C ARG A 186 9.82 -4.44 10.25
N HIS A 187 8.68 -4.75 9.63
CA HIS A 187 7.38 -4.21 10.05
C HIS A 187 6.25 -5.25 10.06
N ARG A 188 5.53 -5.31 11.18
CA ARG A 188 4.32 -6.13 11.47
C ARG A 188 3.11 -5.87 10.55
N VAL A 189 3.27 -5.11 9.46
CA VAL A 189 2.19 -4.75 8.50
C VAL A 189 1.56 -6.01 7.91
N LEU A 190 2.39 -7.01 7.59
CA LEU A 190 1.89 -8.26 7.01
C LEU A 190 1.16 -9.15 8.01
N THR A 191 1.55 -9.15 9.28
CA THR A 191 0.96 -10.05 10.28
C THR A 191 -0.50 -9.67 10.57
N LYS A 192 -0.81 -8.37 10.62
CA LYS A 192 -2.19 -7.87 10.78
C LYS A 192 -3.07 -8.13 9.55
N LEU A 193 -2.50 -8.09 8.33
CA LEU A 193 -3.23 -8.40 7.09
C LEU A 193 -3.62 -9.89 6.98
N VAL A 194 -2.85 -10.78 7.62
CA VAL A 194 -3.11 -12.23 7.63
C VAL A 194 -4.21 -12.60 8.63
N GLU A 195 -4.29 -11.89 9.76
CA GLU A 195 -5.40 -12.06 10.70
C GLU A 195 -6.77 -11.70 10.09
N LEU A 196 -6.77 -10.84 9.05
CA LEU A 196 -7.98 -10.47 8.29
C LEU A 196 -8.44 -11.51 7.26
N THR A 197 -7.59 -12.47 6.89
CA THR A 197 -7.96 -13.50 5.90
C THR A 197 -8.42 -14.81 6.55
N VAL A 198 -8.39 -14.90 7.88
CA VAL A 198 -8.68 -16.13 8.65
C VAL A 198 -9.82 -15.94 9.67
N LYS A 199 -10.49 -14.78 9.70
CA LYS A 199 -11.74 -14.56 10.45
C LYS A 199 -12.92 -14.37 9.52
#